data_AF-A0A9P6TUX8-F1
#
_entry.id   AF-A0A9P6TUX8-F1
#
_cell.length_a   1.000
_cell.length_b   1.000
_cell.length_c   1.000
_cell.angle_alpha   90.00
_cell.angle_beta   90.00
_cell.angle_gamma   90.00
#
_symmetry.space_group_name_H-M   'P 1'
#
loop_
_entity.id
_entity.type
_entity.pdbx_description
1 polymer ?
#
loop_
_entity_poly.entity_id
_entity_poly.type
_entity_poly.pdbx_seq_one_letter_code
_entity_poly.pdbx_strand_id
1 'polypeptide(L)'
;MGDLIDATPKDLISRVFLGEELFKTWYLGRTILIGDACHKMLPSAGQGCISPRQLPVRPRGDNFQEHSAALQGYYDQRFHHAKTQFEFSQKVATVMAGHVNAIHLVNIGGVHKSGDSSFAFFINRTFEKMFANRPQIAWLPKAENRDTGDIIPQKGSKRYTREQQEEEGHGTATAV
;
A
#
# COMPACT_ATOMS: atom_id res chain seq x y z
N MET A 1 19.22 -15.72 -8.26
CA MET A 1 18.80 -15.00 -9.49
C MET A 1 19.56 -15.46 -10.72
N GLY A 2 20.86 -15.73 -10.67
CA GLY A 2 21.62 -16.28 -11.81
C GLY A 2 20.98 -17.54 -12.39
N ASP A 3 20.69 -18.53 -11.54
CA ASP A 3 20.08 -19.80 -11.95
C ASP A 3 18.72 -19.63 -12.66
N LEU A 4 17.92 -18.64 -12.24
CA LEU A 4 16.64 -18.31 -12.86
C LEU A 4 16.83 -17.70 -14.26
N ILE A 5 17.84 -16.85 -14.42
CA ILE A 5 18.21 -16.25 -15.72
C ILE A 5 18.75 -17.33 -16.66
N ASP A 6 19.61 -18.22 -16.16
CA ASP A 6 20.23 -19.29 -16.95
C ASP A 6 19.21 -20.34 -17.38
N ALA A 7 18.19 -20.61 -16.55
CA ALA A 7 17.09 -21.52 -16.87
C ALA A 7 16.02 -20.91 -17.79
N THR A 8 16.02 -19.58 -18.00
CA THR A 8 15.02 -18.91 -18.84
C THR A 8 15.52 -18.81 -20.29
N PRO A 9 14.76 -19.27 -21.30
CA PRO A 9 15.10 -19.08 -22.70
C PRO A 9 15.36 -17.60 -23.03
N LYS A 10 16.46 -17.30 -23.73
CA LYS A 10 16.96 -15.93 -23.92
C LYS A 10 15.97 -15.02 -24.65
N ASP A 11 15.17 -15.59 -25.55
CA ASP A 11 14.11 -14.93 -26.30
C ASP A 11 12.90 -14.52 -25.43
N LEU A 12 12.78 -15.09 -24.23
CA LEU A 12 11.72 -14.77 -23.26
C LEU A 12 12.19 -13.80 -22.16
N ILE A 13 13.47 -13.40 -22.15
CA ILE A 13 13.99 -12.48 -21.13
C ILE A 13 13.66 -11.04 -21.52
N SER A 14 12.71 -10.43 -20.80
CA SER A 14 12.45 -8.99 -20.87
C SER A 14 13.33 -8.23 -19.88
N ARG A 15 14.11 -7.25 -20.36
CA ARG A 15 14.82 -6.32 -19.48
C ARG A 15 13.89 -5.16 -19.10
N VAL A 16 13.56 -5.07 -17.82
CA VAL A 16 12.73 -3.98 -17.30
C VAL A 16 13.61 -3.02 -16.51
N PHE A 17 13.74 -1.78 -16.98
CA PHE A 17 14.30 -0.69 -16.20
C PHE A 17 13.16 0.03 -15.50
N LEU A 18 13.09 -0.08 -14.19
CA LEU A 18 12.08 0.60 -13.39
C LEU A 18 12.73 1.75 -12.65
N GLY A 19 12.45 2.96 -13.10
CA GLY A 19 12.68 4.16 -12.32
C GLY A 19 11.65 4.26 -11.20
N GLU A 20 12.07 4.82 -10.06
CA GLU A 20 11.17 5.16 -8.98
C GLU A 20 10.59 6.56 -9.21
N GLU A 21 9.27 6.69 -9.15
CA GLU A 21 8.55 7.95 -9.33
C GLU A 21 7.39 8.07 -8.33
N LEU A 22 7.12 9.27 -7.84
CA LEU A 22 5.95 9.54 -6.99
C LEU A 22 5.31 10.86 -7.44
N PHE A 23 4.09 10.79 -7.97
CA PHE A 23 3.35 11.98 -8.38
C PHE A 23 2.83 12.72 -7.15
N LYS A 24 2.90 14.06 -7.17
CA LYS A 24 2.39 14.92 -6.08
C LYS A 24 0.89 15.19 -6.18
N THR A 25 0.31 15.01 -7.37
CA THR A 25 -1.10 15.28 -7.64
C THR A 25 -1.74 14.01 -8.17
N TRP A 26 -2.71 13.46 -7.44
CA TRP A 26 -3.37 12.21 -7.81
C TRP A 26 -4.79 12.40 -8.32
N TYR A 27 -5.31 13.62 -8.31
CA TYR A 27 -6.65 13.90 -8.78
C TYR A 27 -6.74 15.29 -9.40
N LEU A 28 -7.63 15.42 -10.37
CA LEU A 28 -7.98 16.68 -11.02
C LEU A 28 -9.44 16.61 -11.48
N GLY A 29 -10.33 17.34 -10.82
CA GLY A 29 -11.76 17.34 -11.13
C GLY A 29 -12.38 15.96 -10.96
N ARG A 30 -12.71 15.28 -12.08
CA ARG A 30 -13.26 13.91 -12.10
C ARG A 30 -12.23 12.84 -12.46
N THR A 31 -10.98 13.24 -12.74
CA THR A 31 -9.90 12.33 -13.09
C THR A 31 -9.08 11.99 -11.85
N ILE A 32 -8.66 10.73 -11.75
CA ILE A 32 -7.86 10.21 -10.64
C ILE A 32 -6.76 9.29 -11.16
N LEU A 33 -5.59 9.37 -10.55
CA LEU A 33 -4.51 8.40 -10.67
C LEU A 33 -4.69 7.35 -9.58
N ILE A 34 -4.45 6.07 -9.92
CA ILE A 34 -4.51 4.95 -9.00
C ILE A 34 -3.36 3.97 -9.27
N GLY A 35 -2.92 3.27 -8.22
CA GLY A 35 -1.87 2.24 -8.33
C GLY A 35 -0.57 2.80 -8.91
N ASP A 36 -0.01 2.10 -9.91
CA ASP A 36 1.27 2.47 -10.52
C ASP A 36 1.24 3.82 -11.26
N ALA A 37 0.04 4.34 -11.56
CA ALA A 37 -0.10 5.70 -12.10
C ALA A 37 0.14 6.78 -11.04
N CYS A 38 0.05 6.46 -9.74
CA CYS A 38 0.38 7.39 -8.64
C CYS A 38 1.85 7.33 -8.25
N HIS A 39 2.42 6.13 -8.31
CA HIS A 39 3.75 5.84 -7.78
C HIS A 39 4.36 4.62 -8.47
N LYS A 40 5.63 4.69 -8.80
CA LYS A 40 6.45 3.55 -9.21
C LYS A 40 7.54 3.35 -8.18
N MET A 41 7.64 2.14 -7.66
CA MET A 41 8.62 1.75 -6.64
C MET A 41 9.36 0.52 -7.13
N LEU A 42 10.54 0.25 -6.58
CA LEU A 42 11.31 -0.92 -6.97
C LEU A 42 10.58 -2.22 -6.60
N PRO A 43 10.43 -3.17 -7.55
CA PRO A 43 9.78 -4.45 -7.26
C PRO A 43 10.51 -5.25 -6.19
N SER A 44 11.83 -5.06 -6.05
CA SER A 44 12.67 -5.75 -5.07
C SER A 44 12.27 -5.46 -3.63
N ALA A 45 11.53 -4.37 -3.36
CA ALA A 45 10.97 -4.09 -2.05
C ALA A 45 9.62 -4.80 -1.79
N GLY A 46 9.06 -5.51 -2.79
CA GLY A 46 7.79 -6.23 -2.71
C GLY A 46 6.55 -5.34 -2.56
N GLN A 47 6.70 -4.02 -2.67
CA GLN A 47 5.65 -3.04 -2.33
C GLN A 47 4.65 -2.77 -3.46
N GLY A 48 5.04 -3.01 -4.71
CA GLY A 48 4.22 -2.66 -5.89
C GLY A 48 2.84 -3.33 -5.91
N CYS A 49 2.71 -4.53 -5.36
CA CYS A 49 1.45 -5.28 -5.35
C CYS A 49 0.53 -4.99 -4.15
N ILE A 50 1.01 -4.28 -3.12
CA ILE A 50 0.27 -4.08 -1.86
C ILE A 50 -0.59 -2.80 -1.93
N SER A 51 -0.09 -1.77 -2.59
CA SER A 51 -0.72 -0.45 -2.68
C SER A 51 -1.91 -0.29 -3.68
N PRO A 52 -2.07 -1.07 -4.77
CA PRO A 52 -3.06 -0.71 -5.80
C PRO A 52 -4.53 -0.93 -5.44
N ARG A 53 -4.86 -1.53 -4.30
CA ARG A 53 -6.23 -2.04 -4.09
C ARG A 53 -7.17 -0.96 -3.52
N GLN A 54 -7.88 -0.33 -4.46
CA GLN A 54 -9.27 0.14 -4.37
C GLN A 54 -9.54 1.63 -4.11
N LEU A 55 -10.42 2.16 -4.97
CA LEU A 55 -11.08 3.46 -4.91
C LEU A 55 -12.11 3.46 -3.78
N PRO A 56 -11.98 4.31 -2.74
CA PRO A 56 -12.86 4.23 -1.57
C PRO A 56 -14.17 5.00 -1.70
N VAL A 57 -14.45 5.72 -2.80
CA VAL A 57 -15.62 6.61 -2.82
C VAL A 57 -16.31 6.59 -4.18
N ARG A 58 -17.56 6.10 -4.18
CA ARG A 58 -18.53 6.37 -5.25
C ARG A 58 -19.28 7.69 -4.90
N PRO A 59 -18.99 8.81 -5.58
CA PRO A 59 -19.81 10.01 -5.46
C PRO A 59 -21.26 9.70 -5.86
N ARG A 60 -22.22 10.35 -5.19
CA ARG A 60 -23.66 10.02 -5.29
C ARG A 60 -24.34 10.80 -6.41
N GLY A 61 -23.89 12.02 -6.68
CA GLY A 61 -24.39 12.85 -7.77
C GLY A 61 -23.30 13.21 -8.77
N ASP A 62 -23.73 13.70 -9.94
CA ASP A 62 -22.85 14.20 -10.98
C ASP A 62 -22.21 15.57 -10.62
N ASN A 63 -22.32 16.00 -9.37
CA ASN A 63 -21.77 17.28 -8.94
C ASN A 63 -20.24 17.21 -8.90
N PHE A 64 -19.61 18.04 -9.71
CA PHE A 64 -18.16 18.17 -9.80
C PHE A 64 -17.47 18.35 -8.43
N GLN A 65 -18.06 19.13 -7.52
CA GLN A 65 -17.49 19.40 -6.20
C GLN A 65 -17.48 18.16 -5.29
N GLU A 66 -18.52 17.33 -5.37
CA GLU A 66 -18.60 16.09 -4.59
C GLU A 66 -17.54 15.09 -5.06
N HIS A 67 -17.35 14.97 -6.37
CA HIS A 67 -16.27 14.16 -6.94
C HIS A 67 -14.91 14.66 -6.46
N SER A 68 -14.63 15.95 -6.61
CA SER A 68 -13.32 16.51 -6.22
C SER A 68 -13.04 16.31 -4.72
N ALA A 69 -14.03 16.53 -3.85
CA ALA A 69 -13.88 16.32 -2.41
C ALA A 69 -13.64 14.84 -2.04
N ALA A 70 -14.33 13.92 -2.73
CA ALA A 70 -14.13 12.48 -2.56
C ALA A 70 -12.72 12.04 -2.95
N LEU A 71 -12.22 12.54 -4.10
CA LEU A 71 -10.88 12.22 -4.60
C LEU A 71 -9.78 12.88 -3.75
N GLN A 72 -10.03 14.07 -3.22
CA GLN A 72 -9.14 14.69 -2.23
C GLN A 72 -9.04 13.85 -0.96
N GLY A 73 -10.16 13.37 -0.44
CA GLY A 73 -10.16 12.46 0.71
C GLY A 73 -9.40 11.16 0.46
N TYR A 74 -9.42 10.64 -0.78
CA TYR A 74 -8.56 9.52 -1.19
C TYR A 74 -7.08 9.89 -1.14
N TYR A 75 -6.69 11.03 -1.70
CA TYR A 75 -5.31 11.51 -1.68
C TYR A 75 -4.79 11.68 -0.25
N ASP A 76 -5.52 12.37 0.62
CA ASP A 76 -5.10 12.64 2.00
C ASP A 76 -4.86 11.34 2.79
N GLN A 77 -5.69 10.33 2.56
CA GLN A 77 -5.56 9.03 3.20
C GLN A 77 -4.40 8.20 2.66
N ARG A 78 -4.03 8.32 1.37
CA ARG A 78 -3.13 7.37 0.71
C ARG A 78 -1.74 7.92 0.43
N PHE A 79 -1.63 9.20 0.15
CA PHE A 79 -0.39 9.81 -0.31
C PHE A 79 0.75 9.61 0.71
N HIS A 80 0.46 9.79 2.00
CA HIS A 80 1.48 9.64 3.04
C HIS A 80 1.99 8.20 3.18
N HIS A 81 1.12 7.20 3.03
CA HIS A 81 1.52 5.78 3.01
C HIS A 81 2.39 5.47 1.79
N ALA A 82 1.96 5.89 0.60
CA ALA A 82 2.73 5.68 -0.63
C ALA A 82 4.08 6.39 -0.57
N LYS A 83 4.13 7.61 -0.02
CA LYS A 83 5.38 8.34 0.20
C LYS A 83 6.32 7.59 1.13
N THR A 84 5.79 7.03 2.23
CA THR A 84 6.58 6.25 3.18
C THR A 84 7.15 4.98 2.53
N GLN A 85 6.33 4.28 1.73
CA GLN A 85 6.76 3.10 0.97
C GLN A 85 7.80 3.45 -0.09
N PHE A 86 7.63 4.57 -0.78
CA PHE A 86 8.55 5.10 -1.77
C PHE A 86 9.93 5.41 -1.16
N GLU A 87 9.95 6.16 -0.06
CA GLU A 87 11.19 6.47 0.68
C GLU A 87 11.87 5.21 1.23
N PHE A 88 11.09 4.23 1.66
CA PHE A 88 11.64 2.94 2.08
C PHE A 88 12.26 2.17 0.91
N SER A 89 11.56 2.14 -0.23
CA SER A 89 12.05 1.47 -1.44
C SER A 89 13.39 2.03 -1.89
N GLN A 90 13.56 3.37 -1.88
CA GLN A 90 14.85 4.03 -2.14
C GLN A 90 15.97 3.60 -1.18
N LYS A 91 15.66 3.45 0.11
CA LYS A 91 16.63 2.99 1.12
C LYS A 91 17.02 1.54 0.87
N VAL A 92 16.06 0.66 0.60
CA VAL A 92 16.32 -0.74 0.25
C VAL A 92 17.15 -0.83 -1.03
N ALA A 93 16.86 -0.01 -2.04
CA ALA A 93 17.65 0.09 -3.26
C ALA A 93 19.11 0.40 -2.97
N THR A 94 19.35 1.38 -2.11
CA THR A 94 20.69 1.84 -1.73
C THR A 94 21.47 0.71 -1.04
N VAL A 95 20.81 -0.03 -0.14
CA VAL A 95 21.38 -1.19 0.56
C VAL A 95 21.67 -2.33 -0.43
N MET A 96 20.72 -2.67 -1.30
CA MET A 96 20.87 -3.74 -2.30
C MET A 96 21.94 -3.43 -3.35
N ALA A 97 22.13 -2.16 -3.69
CA ALA A 97 23.20 -1.70 -4.57
C ALA A 97 24.60 -1.77 -3.94
N GLY A 98 24.72 -2.29 -2.71
CA GLY A 98 26.02 -2.55 -2.07
C GLY A 98 26.70 -1.30 -1.52
N HIS A 99 25.96 -0.23 -1.20
CA HIS A 99 26.54 0.92 -0.51
C HIS A 99 26.98 0.51 0.92
N VAL A 100 28.29 0.23 1.03
CA VAL A 100 28.96 -0.51 2.11
C VAL A 100 28.74 0.07 3.51
N ASN A 101 28.58 1.39 3.62
CA ASN A 101 28.41 2.09 4.90
C ASN A 101 27.02 1.87 5.52
N ALA A 102 25.97 1.69 4.71
CA ALA A 102 24.62 1.40 5.20
C ALA A 102 24.51 -0.03 5.73
N ILE A 103 25.19 -0.97 5.08
CA ILE A 103 25.26 -2.39 5.48
C ILE A 103 26.04 -2.54 6.80
N HIS A 104 27.12 -1.78 6.99
CA HIS A 104 27.91 -1.81 8.22
C HIS A 104 27.12 -1.37 9.46
N LEU A 105 26.29 -0.32 9.36
CA LEU A 105 25.45 0.14 10.49
C LEU A 105 24.37 -0.88 10.88
N VAL A 106 23.76 -1.55 9.90
CA VAL A 106 22.74 -2.58 10.14
C VAL A 106 23.36 -3.86 10.73
N ASN A 107 24.58 -4.20 10.32
CA ASN A 107 25.30 -5.37 10.85
C ASN A 107 25.91 -5.12 12.24
N ILE A 108 26.41 -3.92 12.54
CA ILE A 108 27.05 -3.63 13.84
C ILE A 108 26.02 -3.53 14.99
N GLY A 109 24.81 -3.03 14.72
CA GLY A 109 23.79 -2.88 15.75
C GLY A 109 23.02 -4.15 16.13
N GLY A 110 23.02 -5.18 15.28
CA GLY A 110 22.06 -6.28 15.36
C GLY A 110 22.61 -7.71 15.47
N VAL A 111 23.90 -7.95 15.26
CA VAL A 111 24.37 -9.34 15.08
C VAL A 111 24.52 -10.14 16.38
N HIS A 112 24.40 -9.55 17.57
CA HIS A 112 24.93 -10.22 18.77
C HIS A 112 23.98 -11.01 19.68
N LYS A 113 22.64 -11.05 19.51
CA LYS A 113 21.77 -11.65 20.55
C LYS A 113 20.57 -12.51 20.16
N SER A 114 20.27 -12.73 18.89
CA SER A 114 19.13 -13.57 18.50
C SER A 114 19.50 -14.35 17.25
N GLY A 115 19.29 -15.67 17.25
CA GLY A 115 19.67 -16.58 16.17
C GLY A 115 19.03 -16.32 14.80
N ASP A 116 18.16 -15.31 14.69
CA ASP A 116 17.71 -14.74 13.43
C ASP A 116 18.48 -13.46 13.14
N SER A 117 19.04 -13.35 11.92
CA SER A 117 19.75 -12.15 11.50
C SER A 117 18.89 -10.91 11.79
N SER A 118 19.40 -9.95 12.56
CA SER A 118 18.63 -8.72 12.90
C SER A 118 18.10 -7.97 11.69
N PHE A 119 18.72 -8.19 10.53
CA PHE A 119 18.18 -7.76 9.25
C PHE A 119 16.82 -8.40 8.92
N ALA A 120 16.69 -9.72 9.04
CA ALA A 120 15.41 -10.42 8.83
C ALA A 120 14.34 -9.93 9.81
N PHE A 121 14.66 -9.73 11.08
CA PHE A 121 13.73 -9.17 12.06
C PHE A 121 13.26 -7.76 11.67
N PHE A 122 14.18 -6.88 11.29
CA PHE A 122 13.86 -5.52 10.87
C PHE A 122 13.01 -5.48 9.60
N ILE A 123 13.34 -6.34 8.64
CA ILE A 123 12.61 -6.48 7.38
C ILE A 123 11.20 -7.03 7.63
N ASN A 124 11.06 -8.08 8.45
CA ASN A 124 9.75 -8.65 8.81
C ASN A 124 8.85 -7.63 9.52
N ARG A 125 9.39 -6.90 10.51
CA ARG A 125 8.62 -5.86 11.21
C ARG A 125 8.22 -4.70 10.30
N THR A 126 9.06 -4.39 9.31
CA THR A 126 8.74 -3.39 8.29
C THR A 126 7.63 -3.90 7.37
N PHE A 127 7.73 -5.15 6.92
CA PHE A 127 6.70 -5.79 6.11
C PHE A 127 5.36 -5.85 6.84
N GLU A 128 5.31 -6.26 8.11
CA GLU A 128 4.08 -6.27 8.91
C GLU A 128 3.34 -4.93 8.85
N LYS A 129 4.06 -3.81 9.05
CA LYS A 129 3.47 -2.47 8.96
C LYS A 129 2.98 -2.12 7.55
N MET A 130 3.71 -2.55 6.52
CA MET A 130 3.34 -2.34 5.13
C MET A 130 2.09 -3.13 4.74
N PHE A 131 1.97 -4.37 5.23
CA PHE A 131 0.82 -5.23 5.02
C PHE A 131 -0.35 -4.92 5.94
N ALA A 132 -0.17 -4.11 7.00
CA ALA A 132 -1.25 -3.75 7.91
C ALA A 132 -2.31 -2.85 7.26
N ASN A 133 -1.92 -2.03 6.27
CA ASN A 133 -2.88 -1.24 5.49
C ASN A 133 -3.45 -2.09 4.35
N ARG A 134 -4.61 -2.73 4.58
CA ARG A 134 -5.32 -3.59 3.63
C ARG A 134 -6.62 -2.94 3.18
N PRO A 135 -6.54 -1.96 2.27
CA PRO A 135 -7.74 -1.26 1.84
C PRO A 135 -8.74 -2.15 1.14
N GLN A 136 -10.00 -1.98 1.55
CA GLN A 136 -11.17 -2.62 0.98
C GLN A 136 -12.18 -1.59 0.46
N ILE A 137 -12.98 -1.95 -0.54
CA ILE A 137 -14.09 -1.13 -1.00
C ILE A 137 -15.11 -1.05 0.13
N ALA A 138 -15.40 0.17 0.58
CA ALA A 138 -16.14 0.42 1.82
C ALA A 138 -17.52 -0.25 1.86
N TRP A 139 -18.18 -0.42 0.72
CA TRP A 139 -19.51 -1.03 0.60
C TRP A 139 -19.51 -2.56 0.47
N LEU A 140 -18.34 -3.20 0.37
CA LEU A 140 -18.24 -4.66 0.32
C LEU A 140 -18.11 -5.19 1.75
N PRO A 141 -18.69 -6.36 2.06
CA PRO A 141 -18.47 -7.02 3.34
C PRO A 141 -16.98 -7.20 3.60
N LYS A 142 -16.52 -6.90 4.82
CA LYS A 142 -15.11 -7.02 5.17
C LYS A 142 -14.61 -8.42 4.88
N ALA A 143 -13.48 -8.53 4.18
CA ALA A 143 -12.84 -9.82 3.93
C ALA A 143 -12.37 -10.40 5.27
N GLU A 144 -12.55 -11.71 5.44
CA GLU A 144 -12.02 -12.43 6.60
C GLU A 144 -10.50 -12.25 6.69
N ASN A 145 -10.00 -11.94 7.89
CA ASN A 145 -8.56 -11.89 8.10
C ASN A 145 -8.01 -13.31 8.18
N ARG A 146 -7.30 -13.73 7.13
CA ARG A 146 -6.63 -15.04 7.06
C ARG A 146 -5.20 -15.03 7.58
N ASP A 147 -4.73 -13.88 8.07
CA ASP A 147 -3.34 -13.66 8.47
C ASP A 147 -3.23 -13.37 9.96
N THR A 148 -2.03 -13.53 10.52
CA THR A 148 -1.72 -13.26 11.94
C THR A 148 -1.38 -11.79 12.19
N GLY A 149 -1.15 -11.00 11.14
CA GLY A 149 -0.82 -9.58 11.25
C GLY A 149 -2.02 -8.69 11.60
N ASP A 150 -1.73 -7.62 12.34
CA ASP A 150 -2.71 -6.58 12.67
C ASP A 150 -3.17 -5.84 11.41
N ILE A 151 -4.47 -5.54 11.34
CA ILE A 151 -5.06 -4.75 10.26
C ILE A 151 -5.34 -3.34 10.78
N ILE A 152 -4.76 -2.33 10.14
CA ILE A 152 -5.06 -0.93 10.43
C ILE A 152 -6.49 -0.64 9.95
N PRO A 153 -7.38 -0.13 10.83
CA PRO A 153 -8.74 0.21 10.44
C PRO A 153 -8.76 1.22 9.29
N GLN A 154 -9.43 0.87 8.21
CA GLN A 154 -9.70 1.83 7.14
C GLN A 154 -10.71 2.86 7.62
N LYS A 155 -10.41 4.15 7.41
CA LYS A 155 -11.37 5.22 7.65
C LYS A 155 -12.57 5.04 6.73
N GLY A 156 -13.72 4.73 7.31
CA GLY A 156 -14.97 4.60 6.58
C GLY A 156 -15.35 5.91 5.87
N SER A 157 -16.02 5.78 4.73
CA SER A 157 -16.70 6.93 4.13
C SER A 157 -17.78 7.42 5.11
N LYS A 158 -17.78 8.73 5.44
CA LYS A 158 -18.83 9.34 6.28
C LYS A 158 -20.23 8.98 5.80
N ARG A 159 -20.40 8.88 4.48
CA ARG A 159 -21.64 8.47 3.84
C ARG A 159 -22.00 7.03 4.18
N TYR A 160 -21.08 6.09 3.99
CA TYR A 160 -21.32 4.67 4.25
C TYR A 160 -21.66 4.42 5.72
N THR A 161 -20.93 5.07 6.64
CA THR A 161 -21.23 5.00 8.07
C THR A 161 -22.64 5.51 8.39
N ARG A 162 -23.09 6.59 7.74
CA ARG A 162 -24.45 7.09 7.90
C ARG A 162 -25.50 6.13 7.33
N GLU A 163 -25.27 5.56 6.14
CA GLU A 163 -26.18 4.57 5.53
C GLU A 163 -26.32 3.32 6.42
N GLN A 164 -25.23 2.82 7.01
CA GLN A 164 -25.30 1.71 7.98
C GLN A 164 -26.08 2.07 9.26
N GLN A 165 -25.89 3.28 9.80
CA GLN A 165 -26.65 3.74 10.98
C GLN A 165 -28.15 3.88 10.69
N GLU A 166 -28.52 4.32 9.49
CA GLU A 166 -29.93 4.42 9.05
C GLU A 166 -30.59 3.04 8.91
N GLU A 167 -29.85 2.05 8.36
CA GLU A 167 -30.29 0.65 8.23
C GLU A 167 -30.45 -0.04 9.60
N GLU A 168 -29.47 0.11 10.50
CA GLU A 168 -29.52 -0.42 11.86
C GLU A 168 -30.68 0.21 12.69
N GLY A 169 -30.95 1.50 12.47
CA GLY A 169 -32.06 2.22 13.10
C GLY A 169 -33.45 1.81 12.58
N HIS A 170 -33.58 1.38 11.32
CA HIS A 170 -34.86 0.87 10.78
C HIS A 170 -35.11 -0.60 11.15
N GLY A 171 -34.06 -1.42 11.27
CA GLY A 171 -34.18 -2.83 11.68
C GLY A 171 -34.71 -3.01 13.11
N THR A 172 -34.42 -2.06 14.00
CA THR A 172 -34.89 -2.10 15.40
C THR A 172 -36.34 -1.67 15.57
N ALA A 173 -36.91 -0.89 14.65
CA ALA A 173 -38.31 -0.43 14.71
C ALA A 173 -39.34 -1.48 14.22
N THR A 174 -38.90 -2.57 13.58
CA THR A 174 -39.78 -3.57 12.96
C THR A 174 -39.83 -4.90 13.72
N ALA A 175 -39.16 -4.99 14.88
CA ALA A 175 -39.02 -6.20 15.69
C ALA A 175 -39.88 -6.19 16.97
N VAL A 176 -41.05 -5.54 16.94
CA VAL A 176 -42.03 -5.51 18.05
C VAL A 176 -43.39 -6.00 17.55
#